data_AF-K9WEX5-F1
#
_entry.id   AF-K9WEX5-F1
#
_cell.length_a   1.000
_cell.length_b   1.000
_cell.length_c   1.000
_cell.angle_alpha   90.00
_cell.angle_beta   90.00
_cell.angle_gamma   90.00
#
_symmetry.space_group_name_H-M   'P 1'
#
loop_
_entity.id
_entity.type
_entity.pdbx_description
1 polymer ?
#
loop_
_entity_poly.entity_id
_entity_poly.type
_entity_poly.pdbx_seq_one_letter_code
_entity_poly.pdbx_strand_id
1 'polypeptide(L)'
;MINNTISENQKIYKKIYLNYTRNKQQDHTILMDEASQAFRYEDCKDEYWNPEEFSLLYGTPVWEQATPSQRIILNQLYWVAYYSQIVSAEIATIFFNQTSAAGLYAQEDFRLVCDMLDLESMQERAHIHAFRTISSQVEIALFGRHIFTYAMRGPFTETMIYADTNDLKTWWKKLQLHCFGLLSSDNAFLACQYFTVRGIRTLNGKLVQHKLSNYYQKHPHPEKAPIPAKISYYHFMDESFHFNSSTILSHEVVKCLKPPTVFEQFVANLGLRGCQRDHYHFSAAINGIFWYDPALYSAIYQILRSSIFNMDDHEAKEMMQLCFSQESEGLQRSYQTHREAIASYKVYLEKVDYAWKINREMSLMASNSIPQYLATQKKALALFNRKKTYE
;
A
#
# COMPACT_ATOMS: atom_id res chain seq x y z
N MET A 1 0.03 -39.62 -15.64
CA MET A 1 -0.16 -38.16 -15.52
C MET A 1 -0.50 -37.90 -14.07
N ILE A 2 0.26 -37.05 -13.37
CA ILE A 2 -0.09 -36.68 -12.00
C ILE A 2 -1.20 -35.63 -12.13
N ASN A 3 -2.45 -36.07 -12.05
CA ASN A 3 -3.58 -35.17 -11.82
C ASN A 3 -3.46 -34.72 -10.37
N ASN A 4 -3.03 -33.47 -10.18
CA ASN A 4 -3.08 -32.81 -8.88
C ASN A 4 -4.18 -31.74 -8.99
N THR A 5 -5.43 -32.16 -9.16
CA THR A 5 -6.53 -31.19 -9.19
C THR A 5 -6.78 -30.61 -7.80
N ILE A 6 -7.41 -29.43 -7.73
CA ILE A 6 -7.80 -28.85 -6.42
C ILE A 6 -8.83 -29.76 -5.73
N SER A 7 -9.73 -30.37 -6.49
CA SER A 7 -10.81 -31.23 -5.98
C SER A 7 -10.28 -32.52 -5.33
N GLU A 8 -9.21 -33.10 -5.87
CA GLU A 8 -8.50 -34.25 -5.28
C GLU A 8 -7.78 -33.87 -3.98
N ASN A 9 -7.39 -32.60 -3.81
CA ASN A 9 -6.83 -32.08 -2.56
C ASN A 9 -7.91 -31.45 -1.66
N GLN A 10 -8.71 -32.31 -1.01
CA GLN A 10 -9.83 -31.90 -0.15
C GLN A 10 -9.46 -30.84 0.91
N LYS A 11 -8.22 -30.86 1.42
CA LYS A 11 -7.74 -29.87 2.40
C LYS A 11 -7.61 -28.49 1.80
N ILE A 12 -7.02 -28.38 0.61
CA ILE A 12 -6.87 -27.10 -0.12
C ILE A 12 -8.24 -26.60 -0.56
N TYR A 13 -9.06 -27.47 -1.17
CA TYR A 13 -10.43 -27.11 -1.58
C TYR A 13 -11.23 -26.53 -0.41
N LYS A 14 -11.23 -27.22 0.75
CA LYS A 14 -11.93 -26.76 1.95
C LYS A 14 -11.45 -25.39 2.42
N LYS A 15 -10.16 -25.09 2.32
CA LYS A 15 -9.62 -23.77 2.70
C LYS A 15 -10.10 -22.67 1.76
N ILE A 16 -10.05 -22.89 0.45
CA ILE A 16 -10.54 -21.93 -0.55
C ILE A 16 -12.04 -21.68 -0.31
N TYR A 17 -12.83 -22.75 -0.17
CA TYR A 17 -14.27 -22.67 0.06
C TYR A 17 -14.62 -21.90 1.34
N LEU A 18 -13.95 -22.20 2.45
CA LEU A 18 -14.19 -21.51 3.71
C LEU A 18 -13.77 -20.03 3.63
N ASN A 19 -12.64 -19.72 2.97
CA ASN A 19 -12.20 -18.34 2.80
C ASN A 19 -13.21 -17.55 1.95
N TYR A 20 -13.61 -18.09 0.81
CA TYR A 20 -14.59 -17.47 -0.09
C TYR A 20 -15.95 -17.27 0.58
N THR A 21 -16.48 -18.30 1.22
CA THR A 21 -17.79 -18.24 1.88
C THR A 21 -17.82 -17.21 2.99
N ARG A 22 -16.76 -17.16 3.82
CA ARG A 22 -16.66 -16.18 4.91
C ARG A 22 -16.42 -14.77 4.41
N ASN A 23 -15.61 -14.59 3.37
CA ASN A 23 -15.42 -13.28 2.74
C ASN A 23 -16.77 -12.73 2.26
N LYS A 24 -17.55 -13.56 1.54
CA LYS A 24 -18.90 -13.18 1.09
C LYS A 24 -19.87 -12.85 2.23
N GLN A 25 -19.77 -13.55 3.37
CA GLN A 25 -20.61 -13.29 4.54
C GLN A 25 -20.23 -12.00 5.29
N GLN A 26 -18.97 -11.57 5.17
CA GLN A 26 -18.41 -10.40 5.83
C GLN A 26 -18.00 -9.33 4.81
N ASP A 27 -18.67 -9.29 3.66
CA ASP A 27 -18.37 -8.34 2.60
C ASP A 27 -18.84 -6.94 3.03
N HIS A 28 -17.89 -6.00 3.18
CA HIS A 28 -18.18 -4.64 3.62
C HIS A 28 -18.42 -3.67 2.45
N THR A 29 -18.45 -4.14 1.21
CA THR A 29 -18.62 -3.28 0.01
C THR A 29 -19.77 -2.28 0.16
N ILE A 30 -20.97 -2.75 0.52
CA ILE A 30 -22.15 -1.87 0.68
C ILE A 30 -21.95 -0.84 1.80
N LEU A 31 -21.42 -1.29 2.95
CA LEU A 31 -21.18 -0.42 4.09
C LEU A 31 -20.12 0.65 3.80
N MET A 32 -19.13 0.30 2.98
CA MET A 32 -18.08 1.20 2.50
C MET A 32 -18.65 2.26 1.56
N ASP A 33 -19.49 1.86 0.60
CA ASP A 33 -20.16 2.77 -0.34
C ASP A 33 -21.08 3.75 0.40
N GLU A 34 -21.94 3.24 1.29
CA GLU A 34 -22.84 4.06 2.12
C GLU A 34 -22.08 5.07 2.98
N ALA A 35 -21.00 4.63 3.65
CA ALA A 35 -20.17 5.51 4.47
C ALA A 35 -19.47 6.58 3.61
N SER A 36 -18.97 6.22 2.43
CA SER A 36 -18.33 7.18 1.52
C SER A 36 -19.32 8.23 0.99
N GLN A 37 -20.56 7.83 0.70
CA GLN A 37 -21.62 8.72 0.26
C GLN A 37 -22.09 9.67 1.38
N ALA A 38 -22.10 9.19 2.62
CA ALA A 38 -22.46 9.97 3.80
C ALA A 38 -21.35 10.93 4.26
N PHE A 39 -20.12 10.79 3.75
CA PHE A 39 -18.99 11.62 4.18
C PHE A 39 -19.22 13.10 3.90
N ARG A 40 -19.04 13.91 4.95
CA ARG A 40 -18.95 15.36 4.87
C ARG A 40 -17.76 15.81 5.72
N TYR A 41 -16.84 16.55 5.12
CA TYR A 41 -15.61 16.97 5.82
C TYR A 41 -15.91 17.74 7.11
N GLU A 42 -16.89 18.66 7.06
CA GLU A 42 -17.29 19.47 8.21
C GLU A 42 -17.74 18.64 9.43
N ASP A 43 -18.33 17.47 9.21
CA ASP A 43 -18.82 16.61 10.29
C ASP A 43 -17.67 15.82 10.95
N CYS A 44 -16.47 15.80 10.34
CA CYS A 44 -15.32 14.98 10.78
C CYS A 44 -14.05 15.81 11.04
N LYS A 45 -14.08 17.13 10.84
CA LYS A 45 -12.85 17.96 10.80
C LYS A 45 -12.20 18.23 12.17
N ASP A 46 -12.96 18.12 13.27
CA ASP A 46 -12.54 18.59 14.60
C ASP A 46 -11.95 17.47 15.49
N GLU A 47 -11.68 16.29 14.92
CA GLU A 47 -11.08 15.16 15.63
C GLU A 47 -10.07 14.37 14.76
N TYR A 48 -9.28 13.53 15.41
CA TYR A 48 -8.37 12.61 14.74
C TYR A 48 -9.14 11.47 14.07
N TRP A 49 -8.62 10.99 12.94
CA TRP A 49 -9.18 9.83 12.21
C TRP A 49 -8.35 8.56 12.44
N ASN A 50 -7.15 8.73 12.99
CA ASN A 50 -6.18 7.68 13.23
C ASN A 50 -5.54 7.90 14.61
N PRO A 51 -4.86 6.89 15.19
CA PRO A 51 -3.99 7.13 16.33
C PRO A 51 -2.99 8.25 16.03
N GLU A 52 -2.62 9.01 17.06
CA GLU A 52 -1.81 10.23 16.90
C GLU A 52 -0.47 9.97 16.21
N GLU A 53 0.16 8.82 16.49
CA GLU A 53 1.42 8.40 15.87
C GLU A 53 1.31 8.14 14.36
N PHE A 54 0.09 8.04 13.83
CA PHE A 54 -0.22 7.97 12.40
C PHE A 54 -0.71 9.33 11.91
N SER A 55 0.17 10.31 12.02
CA SER A 55 -0.01 11.66 11.51
C SER A 55 1.11 12.03 10.54
N LEU A 56 0.81 12.89 9.57
CA LEU A 56 1.79 13.37 8.60
C LEU A 56 2.89 14.12 9.36
N LEU A 57 4.15 13.75 9.12
CA LEU A 57 5.33 14.33 9.78
C LEU A 57 5.33 14.18 11.31
N TYR A 58 4.64 13.18 11.86
CA TYR A 58 4.63 12.90 13.30
C TYR A 58 6.04 12.79 13.88
N GLY A 59 6.27 13.35 15.07
CA GLY A 59 7.55 13.30 15.78
C GLY A 59 8.69 14.03 15.06
N THR A 60 8.37 14.92 14.12
CA THR A 60 9.31 15.87 13.49
C THR A 60 9.05 17.30 13.99
N PRO A 61 9.94 18.28 13.72
CA PRO A 61 9.74 19.66 14.13
C PRO A 61 8.42 20.31 13.67
N VAL A 62 7.89 19.95 12.48
CA VAL A 62 6.55 20.42 12.04
C VAL A 62 5.47 20.00 13.04
N TRP A 63 5.49 18.74 13.47
CA TRP A 63 4.51 18.20 14.39
C TRP A 63 4.63 18.80 15.79
N GLU A 64 5.86 18.93 16.30
CA GLU A 64 6.10 19.49 17.63
C GLU A 64 5.66 20.95 17.75
N GLN A 65 5.84 21.72 16.67
CA GLN A 65 5.49 23.15 16.63
C GLN A 65 4.04 23.39 16.17
N ALA A 66 3.33 22.37 15.69
CA ALA A 66 1.97 22.49 15.23
C ALA A 66 0.99 22.83 16.36
N THR A 67 0.06 23.74 16.09
CA THR A 67 -1.09 23.99 16.97
C THR A 67 -2.00 22.76 17.08
N PRO A 68 -2.90 22.68 18.07
CA PRO A 68 -3.84 21.57 18.17
C PRO A 68 -4.67 21.33 16.91
N SER A 69 -5.14 22.40 16.25
CA SER A 69 -5.89 22.28 14.99
C SER A 69 -5.01 21.81 13.83
N GLN A 70 -3.76 22.29 13.75
CA GLN A 70 -2.81 21.81 12.74
C GLN A 70 -2.47 20.33 12.92
N ARG A 71 -2.35 19.84 14.16
CA ARG A 71 -2.13 18.40 14.44
C ARG A 71 -3.29 17.54 13.98
N ILE A 72 -4.54 17.99 14.18
CA ILE A 72 -5.73 17.33 13.64
C ILE A 72 -5.63 17.24 12.12
N ILE A 73 -5.31 18.34 11.45
CA ILE A 73 -5.15 18.36 9.99
C ILE A 73 -4.01 17.43 9.54
N LEU A 74 -2.86 17.41 10.23
CA LEU A 74 -1.76 16.48 9.91
C LEU A 74 -2.18 15.01 10.07
N ASN A 75 -3.01 14.69 11.07
CA ASN A 75 -3.59 13.35 11.24
C ASN A 75 -4.54 12.98 10.11
N GLN A 76 -5.38 13.90 9.66
CA GLN A 76 -6.30 13.70 8.54
C GLN A 76 -5.54 13.57 7.21
N LEU A 77 -4.50 14.38 7.01
CA LEU A 77 -3.64 14.32 5.82
C LEU A 77 -2.82 13.03 5.75
N TYR A 78 -2.49 12.41 6.89
CA TYR A 78 -1.94 11.06 6.90
C TYR A 78 -2.90 10.08 6.23
N TRP A 79 -4.18 10.10 6.61
CA TRP A 79 -5.20 9.24 6.00
C TRP A 79 -5.29 9.46 4.49
N VAL A 80 -5.40 10.73 4.08
CA VAL A 80 -5.48 11.14 2.67
C VAL A 80 -4.29 10.61 1.87
N ALA A 81 -3.08 10.86 2.37
CA ALA A 81 -1.86 10.45 1.70
C ALA A 81 -1.69 8.93 1.66
N TYR A 82 -2.05 8.24 2.75
CA TYR A 82 -2.00 6.79 2.87
C TYR A 82 -2.96 6.08 1.93
N TYR A 83 -4.22 6.50 1.89
CA TYR A 83 -5.22 5.88 1.03
C TYR A 83 -5.11 6.30 -0.43
N SER A 84 -4.57 7.49 -0.72
CA SER A 84 -4.18 7.85 -2.09
C SER A 84 -3.19 6.85 -2.67
N GLN A 85 -2.19 6.43 -1.88
CA GLN A 85 -1.21 5.39 -2.26
C GLN A 85 -1.87 4.04 -2.52
N ILE A 86 -2.81 3.63 -1.68
CA ILE A 86 -3.51 2.35 -1.80
C ILE A 86 -4.30 2.26 -3.11
N VAL A 87 -4.95 3.34 -3.56
CA VAL A 87 -5.71 3.36 -4.83
C VAL A 87 -4.92 2.80 -6.02
N SER A 88 -3.63 3.14 -6.18
CA SER A 88 -2.81 2.60 -7.27
C SER A 88 -2.53 1.11 -7.12
N ALA A 89 -2.38 0.63 -5.88
CA ALA A 89 -2.23 -0.79 -5.61
C ALA A 89 -3.52 -1.55 -5.96
N GLU A 90 -4.69 -1.04 -5.58
CA GLU A 90 -5.98 -1.69 -5.85
C GLU A 90 -6.31 -1.78 -7.34
N ILE A 91 -5.99 -0.75 -8.13
CA ILE A 91 -6.14 -0.81 -9.59
C ILE A 91 -5.29 -1.93 -10.19
N ALA A 92 -4.05 -2.09 -9.72
CA ALA A 92 -3.18 -3.18 -10.14
C ALA A 92 -3.71 -4.53 -9.65
N THR A 93 -4.27 -4.60 -8.44
CA THR A 93 -4.91 -5.80 -7.88
C THR A 93 -6.08 -6.28 -8.74
N ILE A 94 -7.00 -5.39 -9.12
CA ILE A 94 -8.11 -5.74 -10.01
C ILE A 94 -7.59 -6.34 -11.32
N PHE A 95 -6.61 -5.70 -11.95
CA PHE A 95 -6.05 -6.19 -13.21
C PHE A 95 -5.40 -7.57 -13.06
N PHE A 96 -4.53 -7.75 -12.06
CA PHE A 96 -3.82 -9.01 -11.88
C PHE A 96 -4.68 -10.13 -11.30
N ASN A 97 -5.78 -9.82 -10.60
CA ASN A 97 -6.82 -10.80 -10.27
C ASN A 97 -7.46 -11.33 -11.57
N GLN A 98 -7.80 -10.46 -12.50
CA GLN A 98 -8.41 -10.84 -13.79
C GLN A 98 -7.45 -11.63 -14.67
N THR A 99 -6.19 -11.20 -14.83
CA THR A 99 -5.23 -11.95 -15.65
C THR A 99 -4.87 -13.28 -15.00
N SER A 100 -4.70 -13.31 -13.68
CA SER A 100 -4.45 -14.57 -12.96
C SER A 100 -5.62 -15.52 -13.05
N ALA A 101 -6.86 -15.03 -12.95
CA ALA A 101 -8.05 -15.84 -13.14
C ALA A 101 -8.07 -16.48 -14.53
N ALA A 102 -7.75 -15.72 -15.59
CA ALA A 102 -7.65 -16.26 -16.95
C ALA A 102 -6.61 -17.40 -17.06
N GLY A 103 -5.41 -17.21 -16.49
CA GLY A 103 -4.35 -18.23 -16.49
C GLY A 103 -4.68 -19.47 -15.67
N LEU A 104 -5.48 -19.33 -14.60
CA LEU A 104 -5.90 -20.42 -13.74
C LEU A 104 -7.14 -21.15 -14.26
N TYR A 105 -8.04 -20.46 -14.97
CA TYR A 105 -9.27 -21.05 -15.51
C TYR A 105 -9.02 -22.14 -16.56
N ALA A 106 -7.85 -22.10 -17.20
CA ALA A 106 -7.40 -23.16 -18.11
C ALA A 106 -7.14 -24.52 -17.39
N GLN A 107 -7.11 -24.54 -16.06
CA GLN A 107 -6.96 -25.76 -15.25
C GLN A 107 -8.34 -26.27 -14.79
N GLU A 108 -8.57 -27.58 -14.90
CA GLU A 108 -9.79 -28.20 -14.37
C GLU A 108 -9.92 -27.98 -12.84
N ASP A 109 -11.15 -27.70 -12.38
CA ASP A 109 -11.51 -27.45 -10.97
C ASP A 109 -11.01 -26.15 -10.32
N PHE A 110 -10.60 -25.14 -11.10
CA PHE A 110 -10.15 -23.82 -10.57
C PHE A 110 -11.25 -22.75 -10.52
N ARG A 111 -12.50 -23.08 -10.85
CA ARG A 111 -13.63 -22.12 -10.84
C ARG A 111 -13.75 -21.35 -9.52
N LEU A 112 -13.67 -22.04 -8.39
CA LEU A 112 -13.82 -21.41 -7.07
C LEU A 112 -12.71 -20.39 -6.77
N VAL A 113 -11.50 -20.59 -7.30
CA VAL A 113 -10.44 -19.58 -7.23
C VAL A 113 -10.82 -18.35 -8.03
N CYS A 114 -11.39 -18.52 -9.22
CA CYS A 114 -11.84 -17.40 -10.06
C CYS A 114 -12.98 -16.63 -9.38
N ASP A 115 -13.99 -17.32 -8.84
CA ASP A 115 -15.11 -16.70 -8.11
C ASP A 115 -14.62 -15.87 -6.91
N MET A 116 -13.56 -16.34 -6.23
CA MET A 116 -12.92 -15.61 -5.13
C MET A 116 -12.21 -14.34 -5.64
N LEU A 117 -11.44 -14.42 -6.73
CA LEU A 117 -10.74 -13.28 -7.31
C LEU A 117 -11.70 -12.22 -7.88
N ASP A 118 -12.85 -12.65 -8.42
CA ASP A 118 -13.89 -11.74 -8.89
C ASP A 118 -14.54 -10.96 -7.74
N LEU A 119 -14.83 -11.64 -6.62
CA LEU A 119 -15.34 -11.00 -5.41
C LEU A 119 -14.35 -9.95 -4.88
N GLU A 120 -13.08 -10.30 -4.76
CA GLU A 120 -12.06 -9.35 -4.32
C GLU A 120 -11.96 -8.15 -5.26
N SER A 121 -11.99 -8.38 -6.57
CA SER A 121 -11.95 -7.29 -7.55
C SER A 121 -13.16 -6.36 -7.44
N MET A 122 -14.33 -6.85 -7.02
CA MET A 122 -15.49 -6.02 -6.72
C MET A 122 -15.24 -5.16 -5.47
N GLN A 123 -14.74 -5.78 -4.39
CA GLN A 123 -14.38 -5.07 -3.14
C GLN A 123 -13.36 -3.94 -3.40
N GLU A 124 -12.32 -4.21 -4.20
CA GLU A 124 -11.31 -3.20 -4.54
C GLU A 124 -11.89 -1.97 -5.25
N ARG A 125 -13.00 -2.11 -5.99
CA ARG A 125 -13.66 -0.96 -6.64
C ARG A 125 -14.33 -0.05 -5.61
N ALA A 126 -14.99 -0.64 -4.61
CA ALA A 126 -15.57 0.12 -3.50
C ALA A 126 -14.45 0.79 -2.67
N HIS A 127 -13.33 0.09 -2.47
CA HIS A 127 -12.13 0.66 -1.86
C HIS A 127 -11.66 1.93 -2.56
N ILE A 128 -11.40 1.83 -3.86
CA ILE A 128 -10.97 2.95 -4.69
C ILE A 128 -11.97 4.10 -4.62
N HIS A 129 -13.27 3.81 -4.73
CA HIS A 129 -14.31 4.83 -4.71
C HIS A 129 -14.31 5.61 -3.39
N ALA A 130 -14.31 4.92 -2.24
CA ALA A 130 -14.33 5.56 -0.93
C ALA A 130 -13.08 6.41 -0.70
N PHE A 131 -11.89 5.84 -0.96
CA PHE A 131 -10.62 6.53 -0.75
C PHE A 131 -10.51 7.81 -1.58
N ARG A 132 -10.89 7.74 -2.87
CA ARG A 132 -10.84 8.90 -3.75
C ARG A 132 -11.85 9.97 -3.36
N THR A 133 -13.07 9.58 -3.03
CA THR A 133 -14.15 10.53 -2.70
C THR A 133 -13.79 11.33 -1.46
N ILE A 134 -13.39 10.65 -0.39
CA ILE A 134 -12.99 11.29 0.88
C ILE A 134 -11.75 12.15 0.67
N SER A 135 -10.67 11.59 0.09
CA SER A 135 -9.42 12.34 -0.13
C SER A 135 -9.64 13.61 -0.95
N SER A 136 -10.45 13.51 -2.01
CA SER A 136 -10.76 14.66 -2.87
C SER A 136 -11.51 15.75 -2.11
N GLN A 137 -12.55 15.41 -1.35
CA GLN A 137 -13.32 16.39 -0.59
C GLN A 137 -12.45 17.12 0.45
N VAL A 138 -11.58 16.38 1.15
CA VAL A 138 -10.69 16.93 2.18
C VAL A 138 -9.70 17.92 1.58
N GLU A 139 -9.01 17.54 0.50
CA GLU A 139 -8.02 18.41 -0.11
C GLU A 139 -8.63 19.66 -0.76
N ILE A 140 -9.81 19.53 -1.36
CA ILE A 140 -10.54 20.69 -1.88
C ILE A 140 -10.97 21.61 -0.74
N ALA A 141 -11.47 21.07 0.38
CA ALA A 141 -11.87 21.88 1.53
C ALA A 141 -10.67 22.61 2.18
N LEU A 142 -9.52 21.94 2.30
CA LEU A 142 -8.34 22.49 2.96
C LEU A 142 -7.49 23.40 2.07
N PHE A 143 -7.37 23.09 0.78
CA PHE A 143 -6.41 23.73 -0.11
C PHE A 143 -7.00 24.26 -1.43
N GLY A 144 -8.27 23.94 -1.73
CA GLY A 144 -8.90 24.27 -3.01
C GLY A 144 -8.34 23.49 -4.20
N ARG A 145 -7.42 22.53 -3.97
CA ARG A 145 -6.76 21.72 -4.99
C ARG A 145 -6.29 20.39 -4.41
N HIS A 146 -6.04 19.42 -5.29
CA HIS A 146 -5.44 18.14 -4.90
C HIS A 146 -3.92 18.27 -4.72
N ILE A 147 -3.38 17.73 -3.63
CA ILE A 147 -1.94 17.70 -3.34
C ILE A 147 -1.41 16.26 -3.44
N PHE A 148 -2.03 15.33 -2.72
CA PHE A 148 -1.76 13.90 -2.73
C PHE A 148 -2.67 13.15 -3.70
N THR A 149 -3.93 13.56 -3.86
CA THR A 149 -4.83 12.92 -4.83
C THR A 149 -4.35 13.21 -6.25
N TYR A 150 -4.25 12.18 -7.08
CA TYR A 150 -3.71 12.26 -8.45
C TYR A 150 -4.74 11.73 -9.46
N ALA A 151 -4.53 11.97 -10.75
CA ALA A 151 -5.28 11.30 -11.79
C ALA A 151 -5.03 9.78 -11.74
N MET A 152 -6.07 8.96 -11.71
CA MET A 152 -5.92 7.50 -11.61
C MET A 152 -4.97 6.99 -12.70
N ARG A 153 -4.00 6.17 -12.28
CA ARG A 153 -3.01 5.59 -13.18
C ARG A 153 -3.48 4.21 -13.63
N GLY A 154 -3.10 3.80 -14.84
CA GLY A 154 -3.36 2.45 -15.32
C GLY A 154 -2.54 1.39 -14.56
N PRO A 155 -2.85 0.09 -14.71
CA PRO A 155 -2.21 -0.99 -13.96
C PRO A 155 -0.72 -1.22 -14.33
N PHE A 156 -0.23 -0.58 -15.39
CA PHE A 156 1.13 -0.75 -15.92
C PHE A 156 2.09 0.37 -15.49
N THR A 157 1.95 0.85 -14.25
CA THR A 157 2.80 1.91 -13.67
C THR A 157 3.32 1.49 -12.30
N GLU A 158 4.28 2.22 -11.75
CA GLU A 158 4.64 2.10 -10.34
C GLU A 158 3.40 2.34 -9.46
N THR A 159 3.09 1.34 -8.63
CA THR A 159 2.02 1.46 -7.65
C THR A 159 2.38 2.44 -6.54
N MET A 160 3.68 2.64 -6.25
CA MET A 160 4.17 3.66 -5.31
C MET A 160 4.10 5.04 -5.98
N ILE A 161 3.28 5.95 -5.44
CA ILE A 161 3.07 7.30 -6.00
C ILE A 161 4.39 8.08 -6.00
N TYR A 162 5.14 7.95 -4.91
CA TYR A 162 6.40 8.64 -4.64
C TYR A 162 7.55 7.65 -4.64
N ALA A 163 7.85 7.11 -5.83
CA ALA A 163 8.96 6.19 -6.08
C ALA A 163 10.23 6.93 -6.54
N ASP A 164 11.41 6.35 -6.29
CA ASP A 164 12.65 6.77 -6.97
C ASP A 164 12.64 6.33 -8.45
N THR A 165 11.98 7.13 -9.28
CA THR A 165 11.80 6.85 -10.70
C THR A 165 12.17 8.05 -11.60
N ASN A 166 12.23 7.78 -12.90
CA ASN A 166 12.42 8.74 -13.99
C ASN A 166 11.80 8.15 -15.26
N ASP A 167 11.69 8.93 -16.33
CA ASP A 167 10.97 8.53 -17.55
C ASP A 167 11.44 7.18 -18.13
N LEU A 168 12.75 6.93 -18.11
CA LEU A 168 13.32 5.66 -18.58
C LEU A 168 12.94 4.48 -17.67
N LYS A 169 13.07 4.67 -16.34
CA LYS A 169 12.67 3.66 -15.35
C LYS A 169 11.17 3.36 -15.46
N THR A 170 10.33 4.39 -15.62
CA THR A 170 8.88 4.26 -15.77
C THR A 170 8.51 3.53 -17.07
N TRP A 171 9.12 3.90 -18.20
CA TRP A 171 8.91 3.18 -19.46
C TRP A 171 9.29 1.70 -19.33
N TRP A 172 10.43 1.41 -18.72
CA TRP A 172 10.88 0.04 -18.50
C TRP A 172 9.94 -0.74 -17.57
N LYS A 173 9.52 -0.15 -16.45
CA LYS A 173 8.56 -0.77 -15.52
C LYS A 173 7.23 -1.06 -16.22
N LYS A 174 6.75 -0.14 -17.04
CA LYS A 174 5.54 -0.33 -17.85
C LYS A 174 5.66 -1.54 -18.75
N LEU A 175 6.77 -1.67 -19.48
CA LEU A 175 7.03 -2.86 -20.31
C LEU A 175 7.06 -4.14 -19.46
N GLN A 176 7.74 -4.14 -18.31
CA GLN A 176 7.77 -5.29 -17.40
C GLN A 176 6.37 -5.72 -16.94
N LEU A 177 5.51 -4.76 -16.56
CA LEU A 177 4.15 -5.04 -16.10
C LEU A 177 3.25 -5.54 -17.24
N HIS A 178 3.39 -5.01 -18.46
CA HIS A 178 2.70 -5.54 -19.63
C HIS A 178 3.11 -6.98 -19.92
N CYS A 179 4.42 -7.27 -19.95
CA CYS A 179 4.93 -8.62 -20.17
C CYS A 179 4.44 -9.57 -19.08
N PHE A 180 4.48 -9.17 -17.81
CA PHE A 180 3.99 -10.01 -16.72
C PHE A 180 2.48 -10.23 -16.79
N GLY A 181 1.69 -9.21 -17.15
CA GLY A 181 0.25 -9.36 -17.41
C GLY A 181 -0.04 -10.43 -18.44
N LEU A 182 0.64 -10.38 -19.60
CA LEU A 182 0.52 -11.39 -20.66
C LEU A 182 0.94 -12.79 -20.16
N LEU A 183 2.10 -12.90 -19.54
CA LEU A 183 2.60 -14.18 -19.02
C LEU A 183 1.66 -14.79 -17.97
N SER A 184 1.16 -13.99 -17.03
CA SER A 184 0.24 -14.47 -15.98
C SER A 184 -1.09 -14.96 -16.55
N SER A 185 -1.55 -14.41 -17.68
CA SER A 185 -2.80 -14.81 -18.32
C SER A 185 -2.77 -16.15 -19.04
N ASP A 186 -1.58 -16.68 -19.33
CA ASP A 186 -1.40 -17.96 -20.05
C ASP A 186 -0.58 -18.98 -19.23
N ASN A 187 -0.22 -18.63 -17.99
CA ASN A 187 0.63 -19.46 -17.15
C ASN A 187 0.12 -19.51 -15.71
N ALA A 188 -0.45 -20.66 -15.33
CA ALA A 188 -1.03 -20.89 -14.01
C ALA A 188 -0.02 -20.69 -12.86
N PHE A 189 1.26 -21.07 -13.04
CA PHE A 189 2.27 -20.86 -12.01
C PHE A 189 2.54 -19.36 -11.81
N LEU A 190 2.75 -18.61 -12.90
CA LEU A 190 3.00 -17.16 -12.85
C LEU A 190 1.77 -16.37 -12.40
N ALA A 191 0.56 -16.83 -12.70
CA ALA A 191 -0.67 -16.32 -12.10
C ALA A 191 -0.62 -16.41 -10.57
N CYS A 192 -0.21 -17.56 -10.01
CA CYS A 192 -0.01 -17.69 -8.56
C CYS A 192 1.09 -16.75 -8.02
N GLN A 193 2.09 -16.39 -8.82
CA GLN A 193 3.23 -15.57 -8.36
C GLN A 193 2.88 -14.11 -8.08
N TYR A 194 1.86 -13.57 -8.74
CA TYR A 194 1.32 -12.26 -8.37
C TYR A 194 0.91 -12.26 -6.89
N PHE A 195 0.25 -13.31 -6.42
CA PHE A 195 -0.22 -13.43 -5.04
C PHE A 195 0.90 -13.63 -4.03
N THR A 196 2.04 -14.18 -4.43
CA THR A 196 3.25 -14.18 -3.58
C THR A 196 3.72 -12.75 -3.32
N VAL A 197 3.78 -11.91 -4.36
CA VAL A 197 4.16 -10.50 -4.24
C VAL A 197 3.10 -9.70 -3.49
N ARG A 198 1.81 -9.87 -3.82
CA ARG A 198 0.70 -9.22 -3.11
C ARG A 198 0.69 -9.58 -1.63
N GLY A 199 0.86 -10.86 -1.28
CA GLY A 199 0.91 -11.32 0.10
C GLY A 199 2.01 -10.63 0.93
N ILE A 200 3.20 -10.45 0.36
CA ILE A 200 4.27 -9.65 0.98
C ILE A 200 3.80 -8.21 1.18
N ARG A 201 3.22 -7.58 0.16
CA ARG A 201 2.79 -6.18 0.24
C ARG A 201 1.69 -5.96 1.28
N THR A 202 0.71 -6.86 1.33
CA THR A 202 -0.38 -6.82 2.30
C THR A 202 0.11 -7.02 3.74
N LEU A 203 1.20 -7.77 3.98
CA LEU A 203 1.77 -7.89 5.34
C LEU A 203 2.21 -6.55 5.92
N ASN A 204 2.86 -5.69 5.12
CA ASN A 204 3.21 -4.36 5.57
C ASN A 204 1.97 -3.49 5.81
N GLY A 205 1.00 -3.54 4.88
CA GLY A 205 -0.29 -2.86 5.05
C GLY A 205 -0.96 -3.26 6.37
N LYS A 206 -1.03 -4.56 6.66
CA LYS A 206 -1.68 -5.10 7.87
C LYS A 206 -1.08 -4.62 9.18
N LEU A 207 0.24 -4.43 9.27
CA LEU A 207 0.88 -3.90 10.50
C LEU A 207 0.31 -2.52 10.88
N VAL A 208 0.05 -1.70 9.87
CA VAL A 208 -0.47 -0.34 10.00
C VAL A 208 -1.99 -0.37 10.10
N GLN A 209 -2.67 -1.01 9.14
CA GLN A 209 -4.13 -1.10 9.06
C GLN A 209 -4.73 -1.72 10.32
N HIS A 210 -4.07 -2.68 10.97
CA HIS A 210 -4.55 -3.21 12.25
C HIS A 210 -4.60 -2.12 13.34
N LYS A 211 -3.61 -1.22 13.40
CA LYS A 211 -3.61 -0.10 14.35
C LYS A 211 -4.67 0.95 13.98
N LEU A 212 -4.85 1.24 12.68
CA LEU A 212 -5.90 2.14 12.20
C LEU A 212 -7.31 1.59 12.49
N SER A 213 -7.54 0.31 12.21
CA SER A 213 -8.80 -0.39 12.53
C SER A 213 -9.08 -0.39 14.04
N ASN A 214 -8.07 -0.61 14.87
CA ASN A 214 -8.23 -0.57 16.32
C ASN A 214 -8.65 0.80 16.85
N TYR A 215 -8.31 1.90 16.14
CA TYR A 215 -8.75 3.23 16.52
C TYR A 215 -10.27 3.35 16.49
N TYR A 216 -10.90 2.88 15.40
CA TYR A 216 -12.35 2.81 15.28
C TYR A 216 -12.96 1.89 16.35
N GLN A 217 -12.42 0.69 16.54
CA GLN A 217 -12.97 -0.29 17.50
C GLN A 217 -12.90 0.17 18.96
N LYS A 218 -11.88 0.96 19.32
CA LYS A 218 -11.69 1.49 20.66
C LYS A 218 -12.33 2.86 20.86
N HIS A 219 -12.94 3.43 19.82
CA HIS A 219 -13.65 4.69 19.94
C HIS A 219 -14.77 4.54 20.99
N PRO A 220 -14.95 5.48 21.93
CA PRO A 220 -15.94 5.35 23.00
C PRO A 220 -17.37 5.11 22.49
N HIS A 221 -17.65 5.64 21.30
CA HIS A 221 -18.90 5.51 20.58
C HIS A 221 -18.60 5.16 19.11
N PRO A 222 -18.35 3.89 18.75
CA PRO A 222 -17.93 3.52 17.40
C PRO A 222 -18.88 4.02 16.31
N GLU A 223 -20.18 4.07 16.60
CA GLU A 223 -21.22 4.60 15.71
C GLU A 223 -21.10 6.11 15.44
N LYS A 224 -20.40 6.84 16.32
CA LYS A 224 -20.12 8.28 16.19
C LYS A 224 -18.68 8.55 15.77
N ALA A 225 -17.85 7.52 15.57
CA ALA A 225 -16.49 7.70 15.12
C ALA A 225 -16.48 8.36 13.72
N PRO A 226 -15.45 9.15 13.39
CA PRO A 226 -15.38 9.82 12.11
C PRO A 226 -15.38 8.79 10.98
N ILE A 227 -16.12 9.07 9.91
CA ILE A 227 -16.31 8.16 8.77
C ILE A 227 -14.97 7.61 8.23
N PRO A 228 -13.89 8.39 8.09
CA PRO A 228 -12.60 7.87 7.63
C PRO A 228 -12.05 6.73 8.52
N ALA A 229 -12.23 6.79 9.84
CA ALA A 229 -11.83 5.70 10.74
C ALA A 229 -12.67 4.42 10.51
N LYS A 230 -13.97 4.60 10.26
CA LYS A 230 -14.90 3.52 9.89
C LYS A 230 -14.52 2.85 8.57
N ILE A 231 -14.15 3.65 7.57
CA ILE A 231 -13.63 3.17 6.28
C ILE A 231 -12.34 2.37 6.46
N SER A 232 -11.40 2.85 7.30
CA SER A 232 -10.18 2.10 7.62
C SER A 232 -10.47 0.73 8.25
N TYR A 233 -11.52 0.65 9.09
CA TYR A 233 -11.98 -0.62 9.66
C TYR A 233 -12.54 -1.56 8.58
N TYR A 234 -13.44 -1.08 7.73
CA TYR A 234 -14.01 -1.88 6.64
C TYR A 234 -12.95 -2.41 5.68
N HIS A 235 -12.02 -1.55 5.26
CA HIS A 235 -10.89 -1.96 4.41
C HIS A 235 -10.05 -3.06 5.08
N PHE A 236 -9.73 -2.91 6.36
CA PHE A 236 -8.96 -3.92 7.09
C PHE A 236 -9.66 -5.29 7.19
N MET A 237 -11.00 -5.29 7.28
CA MET A 237 -11.78 -6.53 7.32
C MET A 237 -11.69 -7.28 5.99
N ASP A 238 -11.84 -6.58 4.87
CA ASP A 238 -11.76 -7.19 3.53
C ASP A 238 -10.32 -7.64 3.22
N GLU A 239 -9.31 -6.80 3.51
CA GLU A 239 -7.88 -7.11 3.36
C GLU A 239 -7.43 -8.33 4.18
N SER A 240 -8.15 -8.64 5.27
CA SER A 240 -7.89 -9.84 6.06
C SER A 240 -8.17 -11.11 5.25
N PHE A 241 -9.23 -11.14 4.44
CA PHE A 241 -9.55 -12.23 3.53
C PHE A 241 -8.65 -12.25 2.29
N HIS A 242 -8.30 -11.08 1.76
CA HIS A 242 -7.42 -10.92 0.59
C HIS A 242 -5.99 -11.41 0.86
N PHE A 243 -5.50 -11.22 2.08
CA PHE A 243 -4.24 -11.81 2.49
C PHE A 243 -4.32 -13.34 2.58
N ASN A 244 -5.43 -13.87 3.08
CA ASN A 244 -5.63 -15.32 3.20
C ASN A 244 -5.71 -15.95 1.82
N SER A 245 -6.46 -15.36 0.88
CA SER A 245 -6.50 -15.83 -0.50
C SER A 245 -5.12 -15.76 -1.13
N SER A 246 -4.39 -14.64 -0.97
CA SER A 246 -3.03 -14.51 -1.47
C SER A 246 -2.12 -15.62 -0.96
N THR A 247 -2.20 -15.94 0.33
CA THR A 247 -1.44 -17.03 0.96
C THR A 247 -1.86 -18.41 0.46
N ILE A 248 -3.16 -18.67 0.31
CA ILE A 248 -3.66 -19.95 -0.21
C ILE A 248 -3.16 -20.14 -1.64
N LEU A 249 -3.24 -19.10 -2.48
CA LEU A 249 -2.81 -19.17 -3.88
C LEU A 249 -1.30 -19.35 -4.03
N SER A 250 -0.51 -18.57 -3.29
CA SER A 250 0.95 -18.58 -3.41
C SER A 250 1.62 -19.79 -2.75
N HIS A 251 1.07 -20.34 -1.66
CA HIS A 251 1.73 -21.40 -0.87
C HIS A 251 1.07 -22.78 -0.99
N GLU A 252 -0.20 -22.84 -1.37
CA GLU A 252 -0.96 -24.09 -1.38
C GLU A 252 -1.41 -24.48 -2.78
N VAL A 253 -2.18 -23.62 -3.47
CA VAL A 253 -2.67 -23.91 -4.83
C VAL A 253 -1.53 -24.12 -5.82
N VAL A 254 -0.42 -23.40 -5.68
CA VAL A 254 0.78 -23.61 -6.50
C VAL A 254 1.29 -25.06 -6.47
N LYS A 255 1.02 -25.82 -5.39
CA LYS A 255 1.42 -27.23 -5.23
C LYS A 255 0.52 -28.19 -5.99
N CYS A 256 -0.65 -27.74 -6.43
CA CYS A 256 -1.52 -28.45 -7.35
C CYS A 256 -1.05 -28.31 -8.81
N LEU A 257 -0.13 -27.39 -9.10
CA LEU A 257 0.40 -27.15 -10.44
C LEU A 257 1.63 -28.01 -10.72
N LYS A 258 2.04 -28.04 -12.00
CA LYS A 258 3.33 -28.61 -12.39
C LYS A 258 4.47 -27.85 -11.69
N PRO A 259 5.58 -28.52 -11.33
CA PRO A 259 6.76 -27.84 -10.81
C PRO A 259 7.23 -26.74 -11.77
N PRO A 260 7.64 -25.57 -11.26
CA PRO A 260 8.02 -24.47 -12.13
C PRO A 260 9.33 -24.74 -12.85
N THR A 261 9.35 -24.40 -14.13
CA THR A 261 10.53 -24.30 -14.97
C THR A 261 11.52 -23.25 -14.44
N VAL A 262 12.77 -23.32 -14.91
CA VAL A 262 13.80 -22.33 -14.56
C VAL A 262 13.38 -20.92 -14.94
N PHE A 263 12.70 -20.76 -16.09
CA PHE A 263 12.20 -19.46 -16.54
C PHE A 263 11.13 -18.90 -15.60
N GLU A 264 10.14 -19.72 -15.22
CA GLU A 264 9.09 -19.30 -14.29
C GLU A 264 9.65 -18.91 -12.93
N GLN A 265 10.59 -19.70 -12.39
CA GLN A 265 11.28 -19.36 -11.15
C GLN A 265 12.07 -18.06 -11.26
N PHE A 266 12.73 -17.82 -12.39
CA PHE A 266 13.45 -16.58 -12.65
C PHE A 266 12.50 -15.37 -12.63
N VAL A 267 11.38 -15.44 -13.34
CA VAL A 267 10.36 -14.36 -13.38
C VAL A 267 9.78 -14.11 -11.99
N ALA A 268 9.40 -15.17 -11.25
CA ALA A 268 8.90 -15.05 -9.88
C ALA A 268 9.87 -14.30 -8.96
N ASN A 269 11.16 -14.64 -9.05
CA ASN A 269 12.20 -14.01 -8.24
C ASN A 269 12.51 -12.56 -8.63
N LEU A 270 12.34 -12.21 -9.91
CA LEU A 270 12.39 -10.80 -10.34
C LEU A 270 11.23 -10.00 -9.72
N GLY A 271 10.03 -10.57 -9.65
CA GLY A 271 8.89 -9.96 -8.97
C GLY A 271 9.17 -9.68 -7.49
N LEU A 272 9.67 -10.67 -6.75
CA LEU A 272 10.07 -10.53 -5.35
C LEU A 272 11.17 -9.47 -5.15
N ARG A 273 12.19 -9.47 -6.01
CA ARG A 273 13.27 -8.46 -5.96
C ARG A 273 12.75 -7.06 -6.28
N GLY A 274 11.82 -6.96 -7.23
CA GLY A 274 11.12 -5.72 -7.54
C GLY A 274 10.35 -5.19 -6.34
N CYS A 275 9.63 -6.07 -5.63
CA CYS A 275 8.92 -5.72 -4.40
C CYS A 275 9.87 -5.18 -3.32
N GLN A 276 11.04 -5.82 -3.13
CA GLN A 276 12.05 -5.30 -2.19
C GLN A 276 12.54 -3.90 -2.56
N ARG A 277 12.68 -3.60 -3.86
CA ARG A 277 13.09 -2.28 -4.33
C ARG A 277 11.99 -1.24 -4.10
N ASP A 278 10.75 -1.59 -4.41
CA ASP A 278 9.58 -0.72 -4.19
C ASP A 278 9.38 -0.44 -2.68
N HIS A 279 9.83 -1.36 -1.81
CA HIS A 279 9.79 -1.26 -0.35
C HIS A 279 11.14 -0.92 0.30
N TYR A 280 12.11 -0.46 -0.49
CA TYR A 280 13.46 -0.22 0.01
C TYR A 280 13.48 0.94 1.03
N HIS A 281 12.72 2.00 0.77
CA HIS A 281 12.72 3.22 1.57
C HIS A 281 11.84 3.12 2.82
N PHE A 282 12.00 4.09 3.71
CA PHE A 282 11.07 4.43 4.79
C PHE A 282 11.04 5.96 4.88
N SER A 283 9.97 6.50 5.46
CA SER A 283 9.61 7.92 5.35
C SER A 283 9.58 8.61 6.71
N ALA A 284 10.15 9.82 6.81
CA ALA A 284 9.91 10.70 7.96
C ALA A 284 8.53 11.37 7.91
N ALA A 285 7.91 11.44 6.74
CA ALA A 285 6.60 12.05 6.56
C ALA A 285 5.47 11.07 6.90
N ILE A 286 5.58 9.80 6.51
CA ILE A 286 4.50 8.83 6.67
C ILE A 286 5.03 7.50 7.21
N ASN A 287 4.69 7.21 8.46
CA ASN A 287 4.94 5.89 9.02
C ASN A 287 4.05 4.82 8.33
N GLY A 288 4.62 3.66 8.02
CA GLY A 288 3.88 2.55 7.41
C GLY A 288 3.87 2.50 5.88
N ILE A 289 4.39 3.55 5.22
CA ILE A 289 4.59 3.57 3.77
C ILE A 289 6.07 3.74 3.45
N PHE A 290 6.57 2.93 2.51
CA PHE A 290 7.96 2.90 2.08
C PHE A 290 8.25 3.88 0.95
N TRP A 291 7.81 5.12 1.12
CA TRP A 291 7.99 6.19 0.15
C TRP A 291 9.42 6.68 0.04
N TYR A 292 9.78 7.15 -1.16
CA TYR A 292 10.97 7.91 -1.40
C TYR A 292 10.69 9.39 -1.12
N ASP A 293 11.01 9.84 0.10
CA ASP A 293 10.69 11.20 0.57
C ASP A 293 11.08 12.35 -0.36
N PRO A 294 12.18 12.31 -1.14
CA PRO A 294 12.47 13.37 -2.10
C PRO A 294 11.38 13.59 -3.15
N ALA A 295 10.58 12.57 -3.47
CA ALA A 295 9.43 12.73 -4.36
C ALA A 295 8.25 13.44 -3.66
N LEU A 296 8.21 13.47 -2.32
CA LEU A 296 7.18 14.16 -1.52
C LEU A 296 7.43 15.64 -1.32
N TYR A 297 8.65 16.13 -1.53
CA TYR A 297 9.04 17.48 -1.14
C TYR A 297 8.12 18.56 -1.71
N SER A 298 7.67 18.44 -2.95
CA SER A 298 6.73 19.41 -3.53
C SER A 298 5.38 19.42 -2.82
N ALA A 299 4.85 18.25 -2.45
CA ALA A 299 3.58 18.15 -1.73
C ALA A 299 3.70 18.74 -0.31
N ILE A 300 4.78 18.39 0.41
CA ILE A 300 5.03 18.93 1.75
C ILE A 300 5.25 20.44 1.71
N TYR A 301 6.03 20.94 0.75
CA TYR A 301 6.23 22.37 0.56
C TYR A 301 4.91 23.10 0.34
N GLN A 302 4.01 22.56 -0.51
CA GLN A 302 2.69 23.15 -0.74
C GLN A 302 1.82 23.19 0.52
N ILE A 303 1.89 22.17 1.38
CA ILE A 303 1.18 22.13 2.66
C ILE A 303 1.71 23.22 3.59
N LEU A 304 3.04 23.32 3.75
CA LEU A 304 3.66 24.31 4.63
C LEU A 304 3.40 25.76 4.17
N ARG A 305 3.32 25.99 2.86
CA ARG A 305 2.99 27.30 2.25
C ARG A 305 1.49 27.61 2.22
N SER A 306 0.62 26.68 2.62
CA SER A 306 -0.83 26.90 2.64
C SER A 306 -1.21 27.88 3.76
N SER A 307 -2.43 28.44 3.69
CA SER A 307 -2.96 29.32 4.75
C SER A 307 -3.11 28.63 6.11
N ILE A 308 -3.05 27.29 6.18
CA ILE A 308 -3.15 26.51 7.41
C ILE A 308 -1.86 26.62 8.24
N PHE A 309 -0.71 26.56 7.57
CA PHE A 309 0.62 26.61 8.20
C PHE A 309 1.28 27.98 8.05
N ASN A 310 0.92 28.71 7.00
CA ASN A 310 1.27 30.11 6.75
C ASN A 310 2.77 30.42 6.84
N MET A 311 3.63 29.43 6.52
CA MET A 311 5.07 29.64 6.43
C MET A 311 5.40 30.32 5.11
N ASP A 312 6.38 31.23 5.08
CA ASP A 312 6.94 31.78 3.84
C ASP A 312 7.85 30.77 3.10
N ASP A 313 8.44 31.16 1.94
CA ASP A 313 9.34 30.28 1.18
C ASP A 313 10.58 29.85 1.99
N HIS A 314 11.16 30.78 2.76
CA HIS A 314 12.35 30.53 3.56
C HIS A 314 12.00 29.62 4.74
N GLU A 315 10.96 29.97 5.49
CA GLU A 315 10.46 29.22 6.64
C GLU A 315 10.09 27.77 6.25
N ALA A 316 9.37 27.59 5.13
CA ALA A 316 8.97 26.26 4.68
C ALA A 316 10.19 25.39 4.30
N LYS A 317 11.19 25.96 3.61
CA LYS A 317 12.41 25.23 3.22
C LYS A 317 13.28 24.89 4.43
N GLU A 318 13.42 25.82 5.37
CA GLU A 318 14.13 25.58 6.63
C GLU A 318 13.42 24.48 7.43
N MET A 319 12.10 24.54 7.54
CA MET A 319 11.31 23.53 8.23
C MET A 319 11.45 22.14 7.58
N MET A 320 11.41 22.05 6.25
CA MET A 320 11.67 20.80 5.53
C MET A 320 13.09 20.28 5.79
N GLN A 321 14.09 21.17 5.84
CA GLN A 321 15.46 20.79 6.18
C GLN A 321 15.51 20.17 7.57
N LEU A 322 14.86 20.78 8.57
CA LEU A 322 14.79 20.23 9.92
C LEU A 322 14.09 18.86 9.95
N CYS A 323 12.98 18.70 9.23
CA CYS A 323 12.18 17.46 9.26
C CYS A 323 12.85 16.26 8.57
N PHE A 324 13.49 16.46 7.42
CA PHE A 324 14.00 15.33 6.62
C PHE A 324 15.50 15.08 6.79
N SER A 325 16.29 16.08 7.22
CA SER A 325 17.76 15.95 7.26
C SER A 325 18.35 15.64 8.64
N GLN A 326 17.49 15.57 9.66
CA GLN A 326 17.84 15.24 11.03
C GLN A 326 17.14 13.95 11.46
N GLU A 327 17.74 13.28 12.42
CA GLU A 327 17.09 12.14 13.06
C GLU A 327 15.95 12.65 13.95
N SER A 328 14.82 11.97 13.91
CA SER A 328 13.60 12.36 14.62
C SER A 328 12.91 11.11 15.18
N GLU A 329 12.00 11.32 16.13
CA GLU A 329 11.18 10.22 16.66
C GLU A 329 10.38 9.55 15.54
N GLY A 330 9.76 10.36 14.67
CA GLY A 330 9.03 9.86 13.50
C GLY A 330 9.88 8.96 12.62
N LEU A 331 11.10 9.38 12.31
CA LEU A 331 12.03 8.60 11.49
C LEU A 331 12.41 7.26 12.14
N GLN A 332 12.67 7.28 13.45
CA GLN A 332 12.99 6.07 14.21
C GLN A 332 11.83 5.08 14.21
N ARG A 333 10.60 5.56 14.42
CA ARG A 333 9.38 4.74 14.35
C ARG A 333 9.17 4.15 12.95
N SER A 334 9.31 4.95 11.89
CA SER A 334 9.21 4.45 10.51
C SER A 334 10.27 3.40 10.19
N TYR A 335 11.50 3.58 10.67
CA TYR A 335 12.56 2.59 10.51
C TYR A 335 12.25 1.30 11.28
N GLN A 336 11.69 1.40 12.49
CA GLN A 336 11.23 0.23 13.24
C GLN A 336 10.15 -0.54 12.47
N THR A 337 9.12 0.15 11.96
CA THR A 337 8.07 -0.49 11.14
C THR A 337 8.65 -1.16 9.88
N HIS A 338 9.64 -0.56 9.24
CA HIS A 338 10.38 -1.16 8.13
C HIS A 338 11.09 -2.47 8.53
N ARG A 339 11.71 -2.51 9.71
CA ARG A 339 12.35 -3.72 10.25
C ARG A 339 11.35 -4.82 10.59
N GLU A 340 10.21 -4.47 11.16
CA GLU A 340 9.10 -5.40 11.44
C GLU A 340 8.53 -6.00 10.15
N ALA A 341 8.37 -5.19 9.10
CA ALA A 341 7.97 -5.66 7.78
C ALA A 341 8.99 -6.63 7.19
N ILE A 342 10.30 -6.31 7.23
CA ILE A 342 11.36 -7.23 6.80
C ILE A 342 11.26 -8.58 7.50
N ALA A 343 11.09 -8.59 8.83
CA ALA A 343 10.98 -9.83 9.60
C ALA A 343 9.76 -10.65 9.15
N SER A 344 8.61 -9.99 8.96
CA SER A 344 7.37 -10.63 8.50
C SER A 344 7.51 -11.21 7.09
N TYR A 345 8.20 -10.50 6.19
CA TYR A 345 8.41 -10.94 4.81
C TYR A 345 9.31 -12.19 4.74
N LYS A 346 10.33 -12.27 5.61
CA LYS A 346 11.19 -13.46 5.72
C LYS A 346 10.37 -14.68 6.10
N VAL A 347 9.55 -14.57 7.14
CA VAL A 347 8.66 -15.64 7.60
C VAL A 347 7.69 -16.07 6.50
N TYR A 348 7.10 -15.10 5.78
CA TYR A 348 6.19 -15.40 4.68
C TYR A 348 6.87 -16.24 3.58
N LEU A 349 8.12 -15.90 3.21
CA LEU A 349 8.87 -16.59 2.17
C LEU A 349 9.52 -17.92 2.59
N GLU A 350 9.46 -18.32 3.87
CA GLU A 350 10.02 -19.61 4.33
C GLU A 350 9.44 -20.80 3.57
N LYS A 351 8.17 -20.71 3.16
CA LYS A 351 7.44 -21.76 2.44
C LYS A 351 7.55 -21.68 0.92
N VAL A 352 8.39 -20.77 0.40
CA VAL A 352 8.57 -20.54 -1.03
C VAL A 352 9.90 -21.13 -1.49
N ASP A 353 9.86 -22.40 -1.93
CA ASP A 353 11.06 -23.21 -2.16
C ASP A 353 11.97 -22.69 -3.29
N TYR A 354 11.41 -22.02 -4.29
CA TYR A 354 12.17 -21.46 -5.42
C TYR A 354 12.69 -20.03 -5.16
N ALA A 355 12.44 -19.44 -3.99
CA ALA A 355 12.90 -18.08 -3.71
C ALA A 355 14.43 -18.02 -3.58
N TRP A 356 15.06 -17.10 -4.31
CA TRP A 356 16.49 -16.79 -4.22
C TRP A 356 16.87 -16.38 -2.80
N LYS A 357 18.12 -16.66 -2.41
CA LYS A 357 18.67 -16.27 -1.11
C LYS A 357 18.47 -14.77 -0.82
N ILE A 358 18.75 -13.91 -1.80
CA ILE A 358 18.55 -12.45 -1.68
C ILE A 358 17.08 -12.05 -1.38
N ASN A 359 16.12 -12.84 -1.86
CA ASN A 359 14.70 -12.63 -1.59
C ASN A 359 14.32 -13.17 -0.22
N ARG A 360 14.71 -14.41 0.11
CA ARG A 360 14.46 -15.02 1.43
C ARG A 360 15.03 -14.21 2.58
N GLU A 361 16.20 -13.60 2.38
CA GLU A 361 16.88 -12.80 3.41
C GLU A 361 16.47 -11.31 3.37
N MET A 362 15.64 -10.90 2.41
CA MET A 362 15.26 -9.51 2.17
C MET A 362 16.48 -8.58 2.08
N SER A 363 17.59 -9.05 1.48
CA SER A 363 18.89 -8.41 1.64
C SER A 363 18.94 -7.01 1.02
N LEU A 364 18.17 -6.75 -0.04
CA LEU A 364 18.09 -5.42 -0.65
C LEU A 364 17.43 -4.45 0.32
N MET A 365 16.25 -4.79 0.82
CA MET A 365 15.51 -3.97 1.77
C MET A 365 16.29 -3.77 3.08
N ALA A 366 16.90 -4.83 3.60
CA ALA A 366 17.70 -4.82 4.82
C ALA A 366 19.02 -4.03 4.72
N SER A 367 19.44 -3.66 3.51
CA SER A 367 20.65 -2.83 3.31
C SER A 367 20.43 -1.34 3.58
N ASN A 368 19.17 -0.90 3.73
CA ASN A 368 18.83 0.47 4.08
C ASN A 368 19.06 0.75 5.57
N SER A 369 19.30 2.02 5.93
CA SER A 369 19.54 2.47 7.31
C SER A 369 19.27 3.97 7.47
N ILE A 370 19.11 4.43 8.71
CA ILE A 370 18.93 5.87 9.02
C ILE A 370 20.08 6.74 8.47
N PRO A 371 21.38 6.38 8.63
CA PRO A 371 22.46 7.18 8.04
C PRO A 371 22.38 7.29 6.50
N GLN A 372 22.02 6.21 5.81
CA GLN A 372 21.84 6.23 4.35
C GLN A 372 20.63 7.09 3.93
N TYR A 373 19.53 6.97 4.67
CA TYR A 373 18.36 7.84 4.51
C TYR A 373 18.77 9.31 4.65
N LEU A 374 19.41 9.70 5.75
CA LEU A 374 19.79 11.09 6.03
C LEU A 374 20.76 11.64 4.98
N ALA A 375 21.74 10.84 4.52
CA ALA A 375 22.64 11.22 3.44
C ALA A 375 21.89 11.50 2.13
N THR A 376 20.88 10.67 1.82
CA THR A 376 20.02 10.85 0.66
C THR A 376 19.19 12.13 0.76
N GLN A 377 18.53 12.36 1.92
CA GLN A 377 17.70 13.54 2.13
C GLN A 377 18.52 14.84 2.06
N LYS A 378 19.70 14.89 2.69
CA LYS A 378 20.58 16.07 2.64
C LYS A 378 20.95 16.47 1.22
N LYS A 379 21.30 15.48 0.38
CA LYS A 379 21.63 15.73 -1.04
C LYS A 379 20.40 16.16 -1.83
N ALA A 380 19.26 15.49 -1.63
CA ALA A 380 18.04 15.75 -2.38
C ALA A 380 17.43 17.12 -2.04
N LEU A 381 17.37 17.49 -0.75
CA LEU A 381 16.88 18.80 -0.30
C LEU A 381 17.75 19.94 -0.84
N ALA A 382 19.07 19.78 -0.84
CA ALA A 382 19.97 20.77 -1.41
C ALA A 382 19.68 21.02 -2.91
N LEU A 383 19.28 19.98 -3.65
CA LEU A 383 18.87 20.11 -5.05
C LEU A 383 17.48 20.74 -5.18
N PHE A 384 16.53 20.35 -4.32
CA PHE A 384 15.19 20.92 -4.28
C PHE A 384 15.22 22.43 -4.02
N ASN A 385 15.98 22.87 -3.02
CA ASN A 385 16.11 24.28 -2.63
C ASN A 385 16.78 25.15 -3.71
N ARG A 386 17.56 24.54 -4.62
CA ARG A 386 18.20 25.25 -5.75
C ARG A 386 17.29 25.41 -6.97
N LYS A 387 16.27 24.56 -7.11
CA LYS A 387 15.29 24.73 -8.19
C LYS A 387 14.45 25.95 -7.84
N LYS A 388 14.26 26.88 -8.80
CA LYS A 388 13.18 27.86 -8.69
C LYS A 388 11.88 27.07 -8.66
N THR A 389 11.25 26.98 -7.50
CA THR A 389 9.89 26.47 -7.34
C THR A 389 8.99 27.48 -8.05
N TYR A 390 8.61 27.19 -9.29
CA TYR A 390 7.54 27.94 -9.96
C TYR A 390 6.23 27.49 -9.33
N GLU A 391 5.48 28.46 -8.79
CA GLU A 391 4.17 28.28 -8.14
C GLU A 391 3.14 27.63 -9.07
#